data_AF-A0A023EV86-F1
#
_entry.id   AF-A0A023EV86-F1
#
_cell.length_a   1.000
_cell.length_b   1.000
_cell.length_c   1.000
_cell.angle_alpha   90.00
_cell.angle_beta   90.00
_cell.angle_gamma   90.00
#
_symmetry.space_group_name_H-M   'P 1'
#
loop_
_entity.id
_entity.type
_entity.pdbx_description
1 polymer ?
#
loop_
_entity_poly.entity_id
_entity_poly.type
_entity_poly.pdbx_seq_one_letter_code
_entity_poly.pdbx_strand_id
1 'polypeptide(L)'
;MLLRCMRPYPLLWACEENFEELAIHLIEQDPNVVHSTNHRYKETALHFAAAQGHVRLCTLLIENKVNVDAQNIHNQTALHKAAYNGCDEVVALLLTKKANISSLDNLQQTPLFRAALAGHSSTVQLLMKKYTNLNEMNKRGWTALHIAAINNHIDVVRVLLSKKVKVKLGRAKKLTGFLQMLLSRGHLEMVKLLVTYEVESLKRNTDVNQTLFWAIRRNHLEIVQTIHRAGAPIIVIDDRSELFTYELALNAKSFRIAEFILSVQSTVVPKFALHMAAEAGSIGCVSILLNRFEAEVNATNQKGESPLELALKNGHAAVVRMLLEKSAKISKYMLIYAICVNKEGSFECTKELLLHGADPVEIHEPTGRSALHHAVLVDHYECTKLLLQRGASCATKDKHGRTPLHYMALNRCRYALKAFLEVTNGFRDLENVRELIRVKDDILGESVIDSARACFVPLYRTLKAVEPIEGIFVGEYLI
;
A
#
# COMPACT_ATOMS: atom_id res chain seq x y z
N MET A 1 20.03 55.73 -33.63
CA MET A 1 21.43 55.56 -34.12
C MET A 1 22.32 54.78 -33.14
N LEU A 2 22.49 55.20 -31.88
CA LEU A 2 23.35 54.49 -30.89
C LEU A 2 23.03 52.98 -30.74
N LEU A 3 21.76 52.62 -30.74
CA LEU A 3 21.29 51.22 -30.67
C LEU A 3 21.72 50.36 -31.87
N ARG A 4 21.76 50.93 -33.10
CA ARG A 4 22.24 50.25 -34.31
C ARG A 4 23.76 50.04 -34.29
N CYS A 5 24.50 50.88 -33.57
CA CYS A 5 25.95 50.79 -33.45
C CYS A 5 26.41 49.85 -32.31
N MET A 6 25.61 49.70 -31.25
CA MET A 6 26.01 48.90 -30.08
C MET A 6 25.58 47.44 -30.13
N ARG A 7 24.53 47.09 -30.89
CA ARG A 7 24.04 45.71 -30.98
C ARG A 7 23.78 45.32 -32.44
N PRO A 8 24.30 44.17 -32.91
CA PRO A 8 24.22 43.76 -34.31
C PRO A 8 22.78 43.50 -34.81
N TYR A 9 21.80 43.35 -33.91
CA TYR A 9 20.39 43.12 -34.25
C TYR A 9 19.43 43.90 -33.33
N PRO A 10 19.20 45.20 -33.58
CA PRO A 10 18.39 46.05 -32.71
C PRO A 10 16.93 45.61 -32.60
N LEU A 11 16.33 45.12 -33.70
CA LEU A 11 14.96 44.61 -33.68
C LEU A 11 14.83 43.36 -32.79
N LEU A 12 15.73 42.38 -32.97
CA LEU A 12 15.69 41.14 -32.19
C LEU A 12 15.87 41.42 -30.70
N TRP A 13 16.80 42.31 -30.36
CA TRP A 13 17.00 42.74 -28.98
C TRP A 13 15.76 43.43 -28.41
N ALA A 14 15.11 44.33 -29.17
CA ALA A 14 13.87 44.97 -28.74
C ALA A 14 12.75 43.95 -28.48
N CYS A 15 12.59 42.94 -29.35
CA CYS A 15 11.62 41.88 -29.14
C CYS A 15 11.97 40.97 -27.95
N GLU A 16 13.25 40.65 -27.76
CA GLU A 16 13.74 39.81 -26.67
C GLU A 16 13.52 40.47 -25.31
N GLU A 17 13.87 41.76 -25.19
CA GLU A 17 13.71 42.57 -23.97
C GLU A 17 12.29 43.15 -23.80
N ASN A 18 11.33 42.72 -24.61
CA ASN A 18 9.92 43.09 -24.48
C ASN A 18 9.59 44.58 -24.75
N PHE A 19 10.39 45.26 -25.58
CA PHE A 19 10.15 46.65 -26.00
C PHE A 19 9.31 46.74 -27.28
N GLU A 20 7.99 46.48 -27.16
CA GLU A 20 7.07 46.42 -28.32
C GLU A 20 7.10 47.69 -29.19
N GLU A 21 6.94 48.88 -28.60
CA GLU A 21 6.89 50.15 -29.35
C GLU A 21 8.22 50.45 -30.06
N LEU A 22 9.36 50.10 -29.44
CA LEU A 22 10.67 50.24 -30.09
C LEU A 22 10.79 49.29 -31.28
N ALA A 23 10.31 48.05 -31.13
CA ALA A 23 10.32 47.06 -32.20
C ALA A 23 9.43 47.51 -33.38
N ILE A 24 8.22 48.02 -33.11
CA ILE A 24 7.33 48.60 -34.12
C ILE A 24 8.01 49.76 -34.84
N HIS A 25 8.55 50.72 -34.09
CA HIS A 25 9.25 51.87 -34.66
C HIS A 25 10.44 51.45 -35.55
N LEU A 26 11.21 50.43 -35.15
CA LEU A 26 12.32 49.92 -35.95
C LEU A 26 11.87 49.29 -37.28
N ILE A 27 10.70 48.63 -37.30
CA ILE A 27 10.11 48.04 -38.51
C ILE A 27 9.55 49.13 -39.43
N GLU A 28 8.90 50.15 -38.88
CA GLU A 28 8.40 51.30 -39.65
C GLU A 28 9.53 52.07 -40.36
N GLN A 29 10.69 52.16 -39.72
CA GLN A 29 11.88 52.81 -40.29
C GLN A 29 12.59 51.96 -41.35
N ASP A 30 12.58 50.63 -41.22
CA ASP A 30 13.19 49.70 -42.17
C ASP A 30 12.44 48.36 -42.18
N PRO A 31 11.50 48.16 -43.12
CA PRO A 31 10.71 46.93 -43.22
C PRO A 31 11.55 45.66 -43.42
N ASN A 32 12.76 45.74 -43.97
CA ASN A 32 13.57 44.55 -44.28
C ASN A 32 14.26 43.96 -43.03
N VAL A 33 14.33 44.70 -41.93
CA VAL A 33 14.99 44.25 -40.69
C VAL A 33 14.31 43.02 -40.06
N VAL A 34 13.05 42.76 -40.44
CA VAL A 34 12.21 41.65 -39.93
C VAL A 34 12.73 40.25 -40.26
N HIS A 35 13.57 40.10 -41.31
CA HIS A 35 14.14 38.82 -41.71
C HIS A 35 15.39 38.42 -40.92
N SER A 36 15.84 39.27 -40.00
CA SER A 36 16.97 38.98 -39.13
C SER A 36 16.69 37.79 -38.22
N THR A 37 17.70 36.96 -38.01
CA THR A 37 17.66 35.86 -37.02
C THR A 37 18.81 36.00 -36.04
N ASN A 38 18.61 35.56 -34.79
CA ASN A 38 19.71 35.57 -33.83
C ASN A 38 20.73 34.47 -34.19
N HIS A 39 22.02 34.73 -33.98
CA HIS A 39 23.07 33.76 -34.32
C HIS A 39 23.02 32.50 -33.44
N ARG A 40 22.57 32.64 -32.18
CA ARG A 40 22.62 31.57 -31.19
C ARG A 40 21.55 30.50 -31.38
N TYR A 41 20.32 30.91 -31.73
CA TYR A 41 19.17 30.01 -31.77
C TYR A 41 18.41 30.04 -33.10
N LYS A 42 18.82 30.88 -34.07
CA LYS A 42 18.09 31.15 -35.32
C LYS A 42 16.64 31.58 -35.09
N GLU A 43 16.37 32.28 -33.99
CA GLU A 43 15.04 32.83 -33.71
C GLU A 43 14.81 34.12 -34.47
N THR A 44 13.64 34.24 -35.08
CA THR A 44 13.17 35.45 -35.76
C THR A 44 12.49 36.40 -34.79
N ALA A 45 12.29 37.66 -35.18
CA ALA A 45 11.50 38.63 -34.40
C ALA A 45 10.10 38.10 -34.07
N LEU A 46 9.50 37.30 -34.97
CA LEU A 46 8.18 36.70 -34.76
C LEU A 46 8.19 35.64 -33.64
N HIS A 47 9.30 34.91 -33.42
CA HIS A 47 9.39 33.97 -32.29
C HIS A 47 9.30 34.71 -30.95
N PHE A 48 10.05 35.80 -30.81
CA PHE A 48 10.07 36.61 -29.60
C PHE A 48 8.73 37.32 -29.39
N ALA A 49 8.21 38.00 -30.42
CA ALA A 49 6.91 38.66 -30.35
C ALA A 49 5.80 37.68 -29.97
N ALA A 50 5.81 36.48 -30.55
CA ALA A 50 4.84 35.45 -30.24
C ALA A 50 4.99 34.86 -28.83
N ALA A 51 6.22 34.74 -28.34
CA ALA A 51 6.48 34.31 -26.96
C ALA A 51 5.96 35.32 -25.94
N GLN A 52 6.04 36.62 -26.24
CA GLN A 52 5.62 37.68 -25.31
C GLN A 52 4.14 38.06 -25.43
N GLY A 53 3.43 37.57 -26.45
CA GLY A 53 2.00 37.88 -26.64
C GLY A 53 1.71 39.17 -27.39
N HIS A 54 2.69 39.76 -28.08
CA HIS A 54 2.53 41.04 -28.79
C HIS A 54 1.76 40.90 -30.10
N VAL A 55 0.43 41.00 -30.03
CA VAL A 55 -0.46 40.79 -31.18
C VAL A 55 -0.23 41.82 -32.29
N ARG A 56 -0.04 43.09 -31.93
CA ARG A 56 0.22 44.17 -32.90
C ARG A 56 1.54 43.94 -33.63
N LEU A 57 2.60 43.70 -32.88
CA LEU A 57 3.91 43.40 -33.45
C LEU A 57 3.89 42.13 -34.32
N CYS A 58 3.22 41.05 -33.89
CA CYS A 58 3.05 39.85 -34.70
C CYS A 58 2.33 40.15 -36.01
N THR A 59 1.27 40.96 -35.98
CA THR A 59 0.51 41.35 -37.17
C THR A 59 1.39 42.10 -38.16
N LEU A 60 2.12 43.11 -37.67
CA LEU A 60 3.04 43.91 -38.48
C LEU A 60 4.15 43.06 -39.11
N LEU A 61 4.74 42.13 -38.36
CA LEU A 61 5.77 41.22 -38.87
C LEU A 61 5.23 40.32 -39.99
N ILE A 62 4.01 39.80 -39.85
CA ILE A 62 3.38 38.92 -40.85
C ILE A 62 3.01 39.71 -42.12
N GLU A 63 2.54 40.95 -41.96
CA GLU A 63 2.25 41.84 -43.09
C GLU A 63 3.50 42.16 -43.91
N ASN A 64 4.65 42.30 -43.24
CA ASN A 64 5.97 42.42 -43.84
C ASN A 64 6.59 41.08 -44.31
N LYS A 65 5.75 40.10 -44.64
CA LYS A 65 6.13 38.84 -45.32
C LYS A 65 7.15 37.98 -44.57
N VAL A 66 7.23 38.08 -43.24
CA VAL A 66 8.00 37.11 -42.44
C VAL A 66 7.41 35.71 -42.61
N ASN A 67 8.29 34.71 -42.79
CA ASN A 67 7.86 33.32 -42.82
C ASN A 67 7.26 32.91 -41.47
N VAL A 68 5.95 32.72 -41.43
CA VAL A 68 5.17 32.35 -40.24
C VAL A 68 5.62 31.01 -39.64
N ASP A 69 6.08 30.10 -40.50
CA ASP A 69 6.53 28.75 -40.14
C ASP A 69 8.06 28.65 -40.06
N ALA A 70 8.77 29.77 -39.94
CA ALA A 70 10.20 29.76 -39.70
C ALA A 70 10.52 28.94 -38.45
N GLN A 71 11.50 28.05 -38.56
CA GLN A 71 11.93 27.18 -37.48
C GLN A 71 13.27 27.61 -36.89
N ASN A 72 13.35 27.67 -35.57
CA ASN A 72 14.60 27.90 -34.84
C ASN A 72 15.46 26.60 -34.78
N ILE A 73 16.63 26.62 -34.12
CA ILE A 73 17.51 25.43 -34.02
C ILE A 73 16.88 24.22 -33.32
N HIS A 74 15.78 24.43 -32.59
CA HIS A 74 15.02 23.39 -31.94
C HIS A 74 13.81 22.94 -32.77
N ASN A 75 13.73 23.36 -34.04
CA ASN A 75 12.61 23.17 -34.94
C ASN A 75 11.28 23.77 -34.43
N GLN A 76 11.35 24.70 -33.47
CA GLN A 76 10.17 25.38 -32.96
C GLN A 76 9.80 26.54 -33.89
N THR A 77 8.51 26.71 -34.12
CA THR A 77 7.94 27.86 -34.83
C THR A 77 7.43 28.91 -33.83
N ALA A 78 7.06 30.10 -34.31
CA ALA A 78 6.39 31.11 -33.50
C ALA A 78 5.13 30.57 -32.79
N LEU A 79 4.38 29.69 -33.46
CA LEU A 79 3.20 29.03 -32.88
C LEU A 79 3.54 28.13 -31.69
N HIS A 80 4.71 27.47 -31.68
CA HIS A 80 5.16 26.71 -30.51
C HIS A 80 5.44 27.61 -29.31
N LYS A 81 6.05 28.78 -29.55
CA LYS A 81 6.38 29.74 -28.50
C LYS A 81 5.11 30.36 -27.88
N ALA A 82 4.21 30.84 -28.73
CA ALA A 82 2.91 31.36 -28.29
C ALA A 82 2.11 30.29 -27.53
N ALA A 83 2.13 29.04 -28.01
CA ALA A 83 1.42 27.95 -27.35
C ALA A 83 2.02 27.60 -25.97
N TYR A 84 3.35 27.60 -25.84
CA TYR A 84 4.03 27.34 -24.57
C TYR A 84 3.76 28.42 -23.52
N ASN A 85 3.61 29.69 -23.92
CA ASN A 85 3.38 30.82 -23.02
C ASN A 85 1.90 31.17 -22.83
N GLY A 86 0.99 30.47 -23.52
CA GLY A 86 -0.45 30.68 -23.35
C GLY A 86 -0.99 31.96 -23.99
N CYS A 87 -0.31 32.46 -25.04
CA CYS A 87 -0.70 33.69 -25.73
C CYS A 87 -1.86 33.43 -26.70
N ASP A 88 -3.08 33.25 -26.16
CA ASP A 88 -4.28 32.82 -26.90
C ASP A 88 -4.58 33.68 -28.15
N GLU A 89 -4.46 35.00 -28.04
CA GLU A 89 -4.72 35.94 -29.13
C GLU A 89 -3.69 35.81 -30.27
N VAL A 90 -2.42 35.65 -29.91
CA VAL A 90 -1.35 35.39 -30.89
C VAL A 90 -1.55 34.03 -31.54
N VAL A 91 -1.92 33.00 -30.78
CA VAL A 91 -2.23 31.68 -31.33
C VAL A 91 -3.39 31.79 -32.34
N ALA A 92 -4.46 32.50 -32.01
CA ALA A 92 -5.59 32.74 -32.93
C ALA A 92 -5.16 33.50 -34.19
N LEU A 93 -4.32 34.54 -34.05
CA LEU A 93 -3.77 35.30 -35.17
C LEU A 93 -2.94 34.40 -36.11
N LEU A 94 -1.99 33.63 -35.55
CA LEU A 94 -1.12 32.75 -36.33
C LEU A 94 -1.93 31.67 -37.07
N LEU A 95 -2.92 31.07 -36.42
CA LEU A 95 -3.83 30.11 -37.06
C LEU A 95 -4.66 30.75 -38.18
N THR A 96 -5.11 32.00 -38.00
CA THR A 96 -5.83 32.76 -39.05
C THR A 96 -4.94 33.03 -40.26
N LYS A 97 -3.64 33.25 -40.03
CA LYS A 97 -2.63 33.44 -41.07
C LYS A 97 -2.06 32.12 -41.61
N LYS A 98 -2.77 31.00 -41.41
CA LYS A 98 -2.45 29.65 -41.91
C LYS A 98 -1.11 29.09 -41.43
N ALA A 99 -0.65 29.45 -40.23
CA ALA A 99 0.49 28.80 -39.60
C ALA A 99 0.29 27.28 -39.56
N ASN A 100 1.33 26.51 -39.82
CA ASN A 100 1.27 25.07 -39.83
C ASN A 100 1.14 24.52 -38.40
N ILE A 101 -0.09 24.14 -38.06
CA ILE A 101 -0.45 23.60 -36.75
C ILE A 101 0.21 22.25 -36.44
N SER A 102 0.60 21.45 -37.44
CA SER A 102 1.26 20.14 -37.24
C SER A 102 2.79 20.22 -37.30
N SER A 103 3.37 21.42 -37.29
CA SER A 103 4.82 21.59 -37.23
C SER A 103 5.41 20.85 -36.04
N LEU A 104 6.51 20.14 -36.25
CA LEU A 104 7.16 19.32 -35.24
C LEU A 104 8.49 19.95 -34.81
N ASP A 105 8.67 20.07 -33.49
CA ASP A 105 9.94 20.44 -32.91
C ASP A 105 10.94 19.26 -32.85
N ASN A 106 12.12 19.51 -32.26
CA ASN A 106 13.18 18.52 -32.12
C ASN A 106 12.80 17.30 -31.24
N LEU A 107 11.71 17.34 -30.49
CA LEU A 107 11.16 16.22 -29.72
C LEU A 107 9.96 15.56 -30.43
N GLN A 108 9.70 15.92 -31.69
CA GLN A 108 8.46 15.58 -32.40
C GLN A 108 7.22 16.01 -31.61
N GLN A 109 7.28 17.17 -30.98
CA GLN A 109 6.15 17.78 -30.30
C GLN A 109 5.57 18.88 -31.18
N THR A 110 4.25 18.91 -31.25
CA THR A 110 3.49 19.95 -31.92
C THR A 110 3.22 21.12 -30.95
N PRO A 111 2.71 22.28 -31.42
CA PRO A 111 2.29 23.36 -30.54
C PRO A 111 1.30 22.93 -29.45
N LEU A 112 0.41 21.97 -29.73
CA LEU A 112 -0.51 21.41 -28.73
C LEU A 112 0.22 20.77 -27.54
N PHE A 113 1.32 20.07 -27.79
CA PHE A 113 2.14 19.51 -26.72
C PHE A 113 2.74 20.59 -25.83
N ARG A 114 3.15 21.72 -26.43
CA ARG A 114 3.75 22.83 -25.69
C ARG A 114 2.72 23.54 -24.80
N ALA A 115 1.51 23.78 -25.31
CA ALA A 115 0.41 24.29 -24.49
C ALA A 115 0.00 23.30 -23.39
N ALA A 116 -0.02 22.00 -23.68
CA ALA A 116 -0.36 20.96 -22.71
C ALA A 116 0.72 20.79 -21.61
N LEU A 117 2.00 21.00 -21.96
CA LEU A 117 3.13 20.98 -21.04
C LEU A 117 3.10 22.16 -20.06
N ALA A 118 2.66 23.33 -20.52
CA ALA A 118 2.60 24.55 -19.72
C ALA A 118 1.27 24.74 -18.98
N GLY A 119 0.24 23.97 -19.33
CA GLY A 119 -1.04 23.97 -18.61
C GLY A 119 -2.09 24.96 -19.15
N HIS A 120 -1.89 25.50 -20.36
CA HIS A 120 -2.79 26.52 -20.92
C HIS A 120 -4.03 25.88 -21.58
N SER A 121 -5.08 25.67 -20.77
CA SER A 121 -6.33 25.01 -21.20
C SER A 121 -7.06 25.76 -22.33
N SER A 122 -7.12 27.09 -22.27
CA SER A 122 -7.71 27.94 -23.33
C SER A 122 -6.97 27.78 -24.67
N THR A 123 -5.63 27.82 -24.64
CA THR A 123 -4.80 27.60 -25.82
C THR A 123 -4.98 26.21 -26.40
N VAL A 124 -5.04 25.20 -25.53
CA VAL A 124 -5.33 23.81 -25.90
C VAL A 124 -6.69 23.72 -26.60
N GLN A 125 -7.74 24.36 -26.07
CA GLN A 125 -9.06 24.41 -26.72
C GLN A 125 -9.01 25.06 -28.11
N LEU A 126 -8.30 26.18 -28.27
CA LEU A 126 -8.14 26.86 -29.55
C LEU A 126 -7.45 25.96 -30.58
N LEU A 127 -6.33 25.36 -30.21
CA LEU A 127 -5.57 24.45 -31.07
C LEU A 127 -6.41 23.22 -31.46
N MET A 128 -7.11 22.61 -30.50
CA MET A 128 -7.93 21.41 -30.74
C MET A 128 -9.05 21.60 -31.77
N LYS A 129 -9.53 22.83 -32.00
CA LYS A 129 -10.53 23.11 -33.05
C LYS A 129 -9.99 22.88 -34.46
N LYS A 130 -8.67 22.94 -34.64
CA LYS A 130 -8.00 22.86 -35.95
C LYS A 130 -7.14 21.61 -36.11
N TYR A 131 -6.83 20.87 -35.04
CA TYR A 131 -6.10 19.60 -35.13
C TYR A 131 -6.96 18.46 -35.67
N THR A 132 -6.36 17.65 -36.54
CA THR A 132 -6.96 16.44 -37.12
C THR A 132 -6.72 15.19 -36.27
N ASN A 133 -5.60 15.11 -35.54
CA ASN A 133 -5.26 13.96 -34.68
C ASN A 133 -4.67 14.37 -33.33
N LEU A 134 -5.42 14.17 -32.25
CA LEU A 134 -4.99 14.47 -30.87
C LEU A 134 -4.22 13.32 -30.20
N ASN A 135 -4.10 12.18 -30.88
CA ASN A 135 -3.44 10.97 -30.38
C ASN A 135 -2.00 10.82 -30.88
N GLU A 136 -1.44 11.86 -31.48
CA GLU A 136 -0.04 11.86 -31.93
C GLU A 136 0.91 11.68 -30.74
N MET A 137 2.00 10.96 -30.99
CA MET A 137 3.02 10.64 -29.99
C MET A 137 4.31 11.38 -30.32
N ASN A 138 4.95 11.93 -29.30
CA ASN A 138 6.28 12.52 -29.43
C ASN A 138 7.38 11.44 -29.54
N LYS A 139 8.65 11.85 -29.68
CA LYS A 139 9.82 10.93 -29.74
C LYS A 139 9.91 9.96 -28.57
N ARG A 140 9.33 10.29 -27.42
CA ARG A 140 9.34 9.45 -26.20
C ARG A 140 8.13 8.52 -26.11
N GLY A 141 7.24 8.54 -27.10
CA GLY A 141 6.00 7.77 -27.11
C GLY A 141 4.96 8.31 -26.15
N TRP A 142 4.89 9.62 -25.90
CA TRP A 142 3.85 10.23 -25.08
C TRP A 142 2.93 11.10 -25.94
N THR A 143 1.64 11.12 -25.62
CA THR A 143 0.65 12.05 -26.22
C THR A 143 0.55 13.35 -25.40
N ALA A 144 -0.10 14.37 -25.95
CA ALA A 144 -0.32 15.63 -25.24
C ALA A 144 -1.06 15.43 -23.89
N LEU A 145 -2.02 14.49 -23.85
CA LEU A 145 -2.73 14.12 -22.62
C LEU A 145 -1.78 13.56 -21.55
N HIS A 146 -0.85 12.70 -21.93
CA HIS A 146 0.14 12.15 -20.99
C HIS A 146 1.03 13.25 -20.42
N ILE A 147 1.49 14.18 -21.26
CA ILE A 147 2.32 15.30 -20.82
C ILE A 147 1.57 16.21 -19.84
N ALA A 148 0.32 16.55 -20.13
CA ALA A 148 -0.52 17.34 -19.22
C ALA A 148 -0.74 16.61 -17.88
N ALA A 149 -1.03 15.31 -17.91
CA ALA A 149 -1.23 14.51 -16.71
C ALA A 149 0.04 14.36 -15.85
N ILE A 150 1.21 14.16 -16.48
CA ILE A 150 2.52 14.07 -15.81
C ILE A 150 2.90 15.38 -15.10
N ASN A 151 2.38 16.53 -15.57
CA ASN A 151 2.59 17.85 -14.97
C ASN A 151 1.37 18.34 -14.15
N ASN A 152 0.40 17.46 -13.89
CA ASN A 152 -0.79 17.73 -13.08
C ASN A 152 -1.71 18.84 -13.59
N HIS A 153 -1.75 19.10 -14.91
CA HIS A 153 -2.65 20.10 -15.49
C HIS A 153 -4.05 19.54 -15.71
N ILE A 154 -4.84 19.47 -14.63
CA ILE A 154 -6.16 18.81 -14.61
C ILE A 154 -7.12 19.42 -15.65
N ASP A 155 -7.13 20.74 -15.81
CA ASP A 155 -8.05 21.41 -16.74
C ASP A 155 -7.72 21.11 -18.21
N VAL A 156 -6.43 21.05 -18.55
CA VAL A 156 -5.98 20.60 -19.87
C VAL A 156 -6.43 19.16 -20.12
N VAL A 157 -6.28 18.27 -19.14
CA VAL A 157 -6.69 16.87 -19.28
C VAL A 157 -8.20 16.76 -19.46
N ARG A 158 -9.02 17.50 -18.68
CA ARG A 158 -10.48 17.56 -18.87
C ARG A 158 -10.85 17.97 -20.29
N VAL A 159 -10.23 19.04 -20.79
CA VAL A 159 -10.45 19.52 -22.16
C VAL A 159 -10.09 18.44 -23.18
N LEU A 160 -8.94 17.79 -23.06
CA LEU A 160 -8.53 16.73 -23.98
C LEU A 160 -9.49 15.53 -23.94
N LEU A 161 -9.91 15.09 -22.75
CA LEU A 161 -10.84 13.98 -22.58
C LEU A 161 -12.22 14.22 -23.21
N SER A 162 -12.68 15.49 -23.27
CA SER A 162 -13.93 15.87 -23.93
C SER A 162 -13.97 15.50 -25.43
N LYS A 163 -12.81 15.36 -26.09
CA LYS A 163 -12.69 14.96 -27.49
C LYS A 163 -12.46 13.46 -27.70
N LYS A 164 -12.71 12.63 -26.68
CA LYS A 164 -12.56 11.16 -26.75
C LYS A 164 -11.15 10.69 -27.15
N VAL A 165 -10.14 11.38 -26.64
CA VAL A 165 -8.72 11.03 -26.84
C VAL A 165 -8.41 9.70 -26.15
N LYS A 166 -7.55 8.87 -26.75
CA LYS A 166 -7.19 7.56 -26.20
C LYS A 166 -6.16 7.73 -25.09
N VAL A 167 -6.53 7.30 -23.87
CA VAL A 167 -5.65 7.37 -22.69
C VAL A 167 -4.53 6.31 -22.75
N LYS A 168 -4.78 5.14 -23.33
CA LYS A 168 -3.86 3.97 -23.26
C LYS A 168 -2.73 3.94 -24.29
N LEU A 169 -2.40 5.07 -24.91
CA LEU A 169 -1.39 5.11 -25.97
C LEU A 169 0.02 5.32 -25.42
N GLY A 170 1.03 4.87 -26.16
CA GLY A 170 2.41 5.30 -25.92
C GLY A 170 3.27 4.37 -25.07
N ARG A 171 4.28 4.95 -24.41
CA ARG A 171 5.33 4.23 -23.65
C ARG A 171 4.75 3.37 -22.53
N ALA A 172 3.70 3.86 -21.88
CA ALA A 172 2.94 3.06 -20.92
C ALA A 172 2.01 2.09 -21.68
N LYS A 173 2.57 0.95 -22.12
CA LYS A 173 1.77 -0.13 -22.75
C LYS A 173 0.58 -0.58 -21.89
N LYS A 174 0.63 -0.36 -20.57
CA LYS A 174 -0.44 -0.62 -19.61
C LYS A 174 -0.83 0.67 -18.89
N LEU A 175 -2.14 0.94 -18.82
CA LEU A 175 -2.67 2.11 -18.10
C LEU A 175 -2.27 2.11 -16.62
N THR A 176 -2.30 0.95 -15.96
CA THR A 176 -1.92 0.82 -14.55
C THR A 176 -0.49 1.29 -14.26
N GLY A 177 0.44 1.09 -15.18
CA GLY A 177 1.80 1.63 -15.07
C GLY A 177 1.85 3.15 -15.17
N PHE A 178 0.99 3.73 -16.01
CA PHE A 178 0.84 5.18 -16.11
C PHE A 178 0.21 5.77 -14.84
N LEU A 179 -0.90 5.18 -14.35
CA LEU A 179 -1.56 5.60 -13.11
C LEU A 179 -0.60 5.50 -11.90
N GLN A 180 0.20 4.43 -11.81
CA GLN A 180 1.20 4.27 -10.76
C GLN A 180 2.24 5.40 -10.76
N MET A 181 2.69 5.84 -11.95
CA MET A 181 3.65 6.94 -12.08
C MET A 181 3.03 8.28 -11.66
N LEU A 182 1.73 8.49 -11.91
CA LEU A 182 1.03 9.69 -11.45
C LEU A 182 0.88 9.70 -9.93
N LEU A 183 0.57 8.55 -9.33
CA LEU A 183 0.51 8.41 -7.86
C LEU A 183 1.87 8.63 -7.21
N SER A 184 2.96 8.12 -7.79
CA SER A 184 4.31 8.33 -7.23
C SER A 184 4.77 9.79 -7.31
N ARG A 185 4.08 10.62 -8.11
CA ARG A 185 4.25 12.07 -8.17
C ARG A 185 3.26 12.84 -7.28
N GLY A 186 2.33 12.15 -6.61
CA GLY A 186 1.30 12.75 -5.76
C GLY A 186 0.05 13.24 -6.51
N HIS A 187 -0.13 12.87 -7.78
CA HIS A 187 -1.22 13.39 -8.63
C HIS A 187 -2.51 12.58 -8.47
N LEU A 188 -3.01 12.45 -7.24
CA LEU A 188 -4.18 11.61 -6.92
C LEU A 188 -5.46 12.05 -7.64
N GLU A 189 -5.74 13.35 -7.65
CA GLU A 189 -6.92 13.91 -8.34
C GLU A 189 -6.88 13.70 -9.85
N MET A 190 -5.69 13.75 -10.46
CA MET A 190 -5.49 13.40 -11.86
C MET A 190 -5.82 11.92 -12.12
N VAL A 191 -5.39 11.02 -11.23
CA VAL A 191 -5.69 9.60 -11.33
C VAL A 191 -7.18 9.35 -11.19
N LYS A 192 -7.86 10.00 -10.23
CA LYS A 192 -9.32 9.92 -10.08
C LYS A 192 -10.03 10.36 -11.36
N LEU A 193 -9.64 11.49 -11.95
CA LEU A 193 -10.21 11.97 -13.21
C LEU A 193 -10.07 10.95 -14.34
N LEU A 194 -8.86 10.40 -14.53
CA LEU A 194 -8.59 9.42 -15.59
C LEU A 194 -9.35 8.11 -15.39
N VAL A 195 -9.48 7.65 -14.14
CA VAL A 195 -10.22 6.44 -13.78
C VAL A 195 -11.72 6.63 -13.98
N THR A 196 -12.29 7.76 -13.54
CA THR A 196 -13.70 8.10 -13.80
C THR A 196 -13.98 8.10 -15.29
N TYR A 197 -13.11 8.74 -16.08
CA TYR A 197 -13.24 8.75 -17.53
C TYR A 197 -13.12 7.34 -18.14
N GLU A 198 -12.22 6.50 -17.64
CA GLU A 198 -12.08 5.11 -18.10
C GLU A 198 -13.39 4.34 -17.92
N VAL A 199 -14.00 4.45 -16.74
CA VAL A 199 -15.28 3.79 -16.41
C VAL A 199 -16.42 4.31 -17.30
N GLU A 200 -16.52 5.63 -17.49
CA GLU A 200 -17.60 6.23 -18.29
C GLU A 200 -17.46 5.96 -19.79
N SER A 201 -16.23 5.92 -20.31
CA SER A 201 -15.96 5.78 -21.75
C SER A 201 -15.96 4.32 -22.23
N LEU A 202 -15.59 3.37 -21.37
CA LEU A 202 -15.45 1.96 -21.73
C LEU A 202 -16.63 1.14 -21.20
N LYS A 203 -17.61 0.87 -22.08
CA LYS A 203 -18.66 -0.14 -21.83
C LYS A 203 -18.13 -1.60 -21.72
N ARG A 204 -16.81 -1.80 -21.79
CA ARG A 204 -16.15 -3.12 -21.71
C ARG A 204 -15.48 -3.27 -20.35
N ASN A 205 -16.01 -4.17 -19.52
CA ASN A 205 -15.61 -4.38 -18.13
C ASN A 205 -14.16 -4.86 -17.94
N THR A 206 -13.55 -5.50 -18.94
CA THR A 206 -12.24 -6.18 -18.79
C THR A 206 -11.09 -5.23 -18.45
N ASP A 207 -11.17 -4.00 -18.94
CA ASP A 207 -10.15 -2.98 -18.72
C ASP A 207 -10.29 -2.32 -17.35
N VAL A 208 -11.52 -1.99 -16.97
CA VAL A 208 -11.86 -1.46 -15.64
C VAL A 208 -11.48 -2.47 -14.55
N ASN A 209 -11.70 -3.77 -14.80
CA ASN A 209 -11.31 -4.84 -13.89
C ASN A 209 -9.79 -4.86 -13.64
N GLN A 210 -8.97 -4.66 -14.67
CA GLN A 210 -7.51 -4.60 -14.49
C GLN A 210 -7.10 -3.42 -13.60
N THR A 211 -7.71 -2.25 -13.78
CA THR A 211 -7.48 -1.07 -12.95
C THR A 211 -7.95 -1.33 -11.50
N LEU A 212 -9.12 -1.95 -11.32
CA LEU A 212 -9.66 -2.34 -10.02
C LEU A 212 -8.74 -3.33 -9.28
N PHE A 213 -8.36 -4.43 -9.92
CA PHE A 213 -7.49 -5.44 -9.30
C PHE A 213 -6.10 -4.88 -8.96
N TRP A 214 -5.57 -4.00 -9.80
CA TRP A 214 -4.32 -3.28 -9.50
C TRP A 214 -4.49 -2.39 -8.27
N ALA A 215 -5.57 -1.61 -8.19
CA ALA A 215 -5.84 -0.74 -7.05
C ALA A 215 -5.99 -1.52 -5.74
N ILE A 216 -6.66 -2.69 -5.78
CA ILE A 216 -6.80 -3.58 -4.62
C ILE A 216 -5.44 -4.11 -4.16
N ARG A 217 -4.64 -4.67 -5.09
CA ARG A 217 -3.33 -5.26 -4.79
C ARG A 217 -2.30 -4.24 -4.28
N ARG A 218 -2.44 -2.97 -4.68
CA ARG A 218 -1.57 -1.87 -4.24
C ARG A 218 -2.15 -1.04 -3.09
N ASN A 219 -3.27 -1.48 -2.52
CA ASN A 219 -3.94 -0.83 -1.40
C ASN A 219 -4.34 0.65 -1.67
N HIS A 220 -4.87 0.93 -2.86
CA HIS A 220 -5.37 2.26 -3.25
C HIS A 220 -6.89 2.38 -3.03
N LEU A 221 -7.31 2.53 -1.77
CA LEU A 221 -8.73 2.63 -1.39
C LEU A 221 -9.49 3.72 -2.15
N GLU A 222 -8.92 4.91 -2.26
CA GLU A 222 -9.60 6.03 -2.92
C GLU A 222 -9.91 5.75 -4.39
N ILE A 223 -9.05 5.01 -5.08
CA ILE A 223 -9.27 4.62 -6.48
C ILE A 223 -10.41 3.60 -6.57
N VAL A 224 -10.43 2.61 -5.68
CA VAL A 224 -11.54 1.63 -5.61
C VAL A 224 -12.88 2.33 -5.35
N GLN A 225 -12.89 3.30 -4.44
CA GLN A 225 -14.09 4.12 -4.19
C GLN A 225 -14.49 4.95 -5.41
N THR A 226 -13.53 5.54 -6.13
CA THR A 226 -13.81 6.29 -7.37
C THR A 226 -14.40 5.38 -8.46
N ILE A 227 -13.85 4.17 -8.63
CA ILE A 227 -14.40 3.16 -9.56
C ILE A 227 -15.87 2.85 -9.20
N HIS A 228 -16.15 2.64 -7.91
CA HIS A 228 -17.50 2.40 -7.43
C HIS A 228 -18.44 3.58 -7.68
N ARG A 229 -18.01 4.81 -7.34
CA ARG A 229 -18.81 6.04 -7.56
C ARG A 229 -19.08 6.31 -9.03
N ALA A 230 -18.19 5.91 -9.92
CA ALA A 230 -18.37 6.00 -11.37
C ALA A 230 -19.35 4.93 -11.92
N GLY A 231 -19.87 4.03 -11.08
CA GLY A 231 -20.89 3.05 -11.45
C GLY A 231 -20.35 1.72 -11.98
N ALA A 232 -19.04 1.46 -11.87
CA ALA A 232 -18.48 0.16 -12.24
C ALA A 232 -18.76 -0.91 -11.17
N PRO A 233 -19.02 -2.17 -11.59
CA PRO A 233 -19.16 -3.27 -10.65
C PRO A 233 -17.82 -3.52 -9.95
N ILE A 234 -17.81 -3.44 -8.62
CA ILE A 234 -16.63 -3.74 -7.80
C ILE A 234 -16.62 -5.17 -7.26
N ILE A 235 -17.74 -5.89 -7.35
CA ILE A 235 -17.89 -7.29 -6.95
C ILE A 235 -17.71 -8.14 -8.20
N VAL A 236 -16.46 -8.46 -8.50
CA VAL A 236 -16.06 -9.21 -9.68
C VAL A 236 -15.06 -10.30 -9.30
N ILE A 237 -14.92 -11.31 -10.14
CA ILE A 237 -13.95 -12.39 -9.96
C ILE A 237 -12.72 -12.05 -10.80
N ASP A 238 -11.52 -12.18 -10.24
CA ASP A 238 -10.28 -12.07 -10.99
C ASP A 238 -10.02 -13.37 -11.74
N ASP A 239 -10.13 -13.34 -13.07
CA ASP A 239 -9.91 -14.49 -13.96
C ASP A 239 -8.57 -15.21 -13.72
N ARG A 240 -7.57 -14.54 -13.14
CA ARG A 240 -6.24 -15.14 -12.89
C ARG A 240 -6.15 -15.92 -11.59
N SER A 241 -6.83 -15.45 -10.55
CA SER A 241 -6.78 -16.06 -9.23
C SER A 241 -8.06 -16.81 -8.87
N GLU A 242 -9.12 -16.66 -9.67
CA GLU A 242 -10.47 -17.17 -9.41
C GLU A 242 -11.04 -16.69 -8.06
N LEU A 243 -10.52 -15.56 -7.58
CA LEU A 243 -10.87 -14.94 -6.31
C LEU A 243 -11.81 -13.76 -6.55
N PHE A 244 -12.79 -13.59 -5.67
CA PHE A 244 -13.58 -12.37 -5.61
C PHE A 244 -12.71 -11.19 -5.16
N THR A 245 -13.09 -9.97 -5.52
CA THR A 245 -12.36 -8.75 -5.17
C THR A 245 -12.12 -8.54 -3.68
N TYR A 246 -13.05 -8.93 -2.80
CA TYR A 246 -12.81 -8.85 -1.35
C TYR A 246 -11.79 -9.91 -0.87
N GLU A 247 -11.77 -11.10 -1.46
CA GLU A 247 -10.78 -12.16 -1.15
C GLU A 247 -9.39 -11.73 -1.59
N LEU A 248 -9.32 -11.14 -2.79
CA LEU A 248 -8.10 -10.55 -3.30
C LEU A 248 -7.59 -9.44 -2.37
N ALA A 249 -8.50 -8.62 -1.82
CA ALA A 249 -8.14 -7.57 -0.87
C ALA A 249 -7.64 -8.13 0.46
N LEU A 250 -8.28 -9.18 1.00
CA LEU A 250 -7.84 -9.87 2.21
C LEU A 250 -6.45 -10.51 2.02
N ASN A 251 -6.23 -11.21 0.91
CA ASN A 251 -4.94 -11.82 0.56
C ASN A 251 -3.83 -10.78 0.37
N ALA A 252 -4.17 -9.61 -0.20
CA ALA A 252 -3.24 -8.49 -0.33
C ALA A 252 -3.02 -7.69 0.96
N LYS A 253 -3.70 -8.04 2.08
CA LYS A 253 -3.72 -7.30 3.35
C LYS A 253 -4.25 -5.86 3.22
N SER A 254 -5.10 -5.62 2.22
CA SER A 254 -5.77 -4.34 1.98
C SER A 254 -7.09 -4.27 2.75
N PHE A 255 -7.03 -4.32 4.09
CA PHE A 255 -8.21 -4.52 4.95
C PHE A 255 -9.31 -3.48 4.76
N ARG A 256 -8.97 -2.20 4.68
CA ARG A 256 -9.94 -1.12 4.44
C ARG A 256 -10.68 -1.26 3.10
N ILE A 257 -10.01 -1.82 2.10
CA ILE A 257 -10.62 -2.09 0.79
C ILE A 257 -11.57 -3.28 0.91
N ALA A 258 -11.16 -4.35 1.60
CA ALA A 258 -12.01 -5.50 1.87
C ALA A 258 -13.27 -5.11 2.66
N GLU A 259 -13.12 -4.30 3.70
CA GLU A 259 -14.23 -3.71 4.46
C GLU A 259 -15.17 -2.90 3.57
N PHE A 260 -14.61 -2.02 2.73
CA PHE A 260 -15.42 -1.23 1.80
C PHE A 260 -16.21 -2.11 0.83
N ILE A 261 -15.58 -3.11 0.21
CA ILE A 261 -16.26 -4.02 -0.72
C ILE A 261 -17.37 -4.81 0.00
N LEU A 262 -17.09 -5.35 1.19
CA LEU A 262 -18.09 -6.06 2.01
C LEU A 262 -19.23 -5.15 2.45
N SER A 263 -18.95 -3.86 2.70
CA SER A 263 -20.00 -2.89 3.06
C SER A 263 -20.95 -2.58 1.89
N VAL A 264 -20.48 -2.71 0.66
CA VAL A 264 -21.29 -2.49 -0.55
C VAL A 264 -22.02 -3.78 -0.98
N GLN A 265 -21.47 -4.95 -0.66
CA GLN A 265 -22.04 -6.25 -1.02
C GLN A 265 -23.42 -6.48 -0.37
N SER A 266 -24.39 -6.90 -1.18
CA SER A 266 -25.80 -6.98 -0.77
C SER A 266 -26.41 -8.38 -0.80
N THR A 267 -25.81 -9.36 -1.47
CA THR A 267 -26.59 -10.54 -1.90
C THR A 267 -26.23 -11.88 -1.30
N VAL A 268 -24.97 -12.23 -1.02
CA VAL A 268 -24.64 -13.54 -0.42
C VAL A 268 -23.32 -13.46 0.34
N VAL A 269 -23.25 -14.07 1.53
CA VAL A 269 -21.97 -14.29 2.23
C VAL A 269 -21.19 -15.35 1.46
N PRO A 270 -20.01 -15.02 0.97
CA PRO A 270 -19.20 -16.02 0.30
C PRO A 270 -18.77 -17.10 1.29
N LYS A 271 -18.85 -18.35 0.85
CA LYS A 271 -18.40 -19.50 1.62
C LYS A 271 -16.92 -19.32 1.98
N PHE A 272 -16.59 -19.47 3.27
CA PHE A 272 -15.26 -19.29 3.84
C PHE A 272 -14.72 -17.84 3.93
N ALA A 273 -15.54 -16.82 3.66
CA ALA A 273 -15.11 -15.42 3.84
C ALA A 273 -14.67 -15.12 5.29
N LEU A 274 -15.37 -15.70 6.27
CA LEU A 274 -15.02 -15.57 7.69
C LEU A 274 -13.67 -16.21 8.01
N HIS A 275 -13.36 -17.37 7.43
CA HIS A 275 -12.06 -18.05 7.57
C HIS A 275 -10.91 -17.19 7.05
N MET A 276 -11.04 -16.62 5.85
CA MET A 276 -10.01 -15.76 5.28
C MET A 276 -9.83 -14.45 6.07
N ALA A 277 -10.94 -13.83 6.50
CA ALA A 277 -10.87 -12.62 7.32
C ALA A 277 -10.18 -12.90 8.68
N ALA A 278 -10.46 -14.06 9.27
CA ALA A 278 -9.84 -14.50 10.51
C ALA A 278 -8.36 -14.87 10.34
N GLU A 279 -8.00 -15.56 9.26
CA GLU A 279 -6.61 -15.87 8.92
C GLU A 279 -5.78 -14.59 8.67
N ALA A 280 -6.37 -13.61 7.98
CA ALA A 280 -5.72 -12.35 7.66
C ALA A 280 -5.68 -11.36 8.86
N GLY A 281 -6.51 -11.56 9.88
CA GLY A 281 -6.54 -10.74 11.09
C GLY A 281 -7.39 -9.46 10.96
N SER A 282 -8.35 -9.43 10.06
CA SER A 282 -9.14 -8.22 9.78
C SER A 282 -10.36 -8.10 10.69
N ILE A 283 -10.24 -7.29 11.74
CA ILE A 283 -11.30 -7.03 12.74
C ILE A 283 -12.58 -6.48 12.08
N GLY A 284 -12.45 -5.47 11.20
CA GLY A 284 -13.61 -4.85 10.57
C GLY A 284 -14.33 -5.79 9.60
N CYS A 285 -13.59 -6.59 8.83
CA CYS A 285 -14.20 -7.62 7.98
C CYS A 285 -14.93 -8.69 8.81
N VAL A 286 -14.31 -9.18 9.89
CA VAL A 286 -14.96 -10.15 10.80
C VAL A 286 -16.24 -9.56 11.41
N SER A 287 -16.20 -8.29 11.85
CA SER A 287 -17.37 -7.60 12.39
C SER A 287 -18.51 -7.54 11.38
N ILE A 288 -18.22 -7.12 10.14
CA ILE A 288 -19.22 -7.04 9.07
C ILE A 288 -19.79 -8.43 8.76
N LEU A 289 -18.93 -9.45 8.65
CA LEU A 289 -19.35 -10.82 8.32
C LEU A 289 -20.24 -11.44 9.41
N LEU A 290 -19.93 -11.19 10.69
CA LEU A 290 -20.71 -11.74 11.80
C LEU A 290 -22.01 -10.98 12.04
N ASN A 291 -21.98 -9.65 11.99
CA ASN A 291 -23.13 -8.83 12.41
C ASN A 291 -24.13 -8.55 11.29
N ARG A 292 -23.66 -8.36 10.04
CA ARG A 292 -24.55 -8.03 8.91
C ARG A 292 -24.97 -9.26 8.12
N PHE A 293 -24.04 -10.19 8.02
CA PHE A 293 -24.12 -11.31 7.11
C PHE A 293 -24.45 -12.62 7.83
N GLU A 294 -24.51 -12.61 9.17
CA GLU A 294 -24.83 -13.76 10.01
C GLU A 294 -23.98 -14.99 9.67
N ALA A 295 -22.71 -14.77 9.34
CA ALA A 295 -21.80 -15.85 8.98
C ALA A 295 -21.68 -16.87 10.12
N GLU A 296 -21.78 -18.16 9.78
CA GLU A 296 -21.64 -19.24 10.73
C GLU A 296 -20.25 -19.23 11.40
N VAL A 297 -20.22 -18.86 12.68
CA VAL A 297 -18.98 -18.72 13.48
C VAL A 297 -18.18 -20.01 13.54
N ASN A 298 -18.87 -21.15 13.56
CA ASN A 298 -18.30 -22.48 13.75
C ASN A 298 -18.19 -23.29 12.45
N ALA A 299 -18.40 -22.65 11.29
CA ALA A 299 -18.24 -23.33 10.00
C ALA A 299 -16.79 -23.80 9.85
N THR A 300 -16.56 -24.94 9.22
CA THR A 300 -15.21 -25.45 8.95
C THR A 300 -14.86 -25.28 7.48
N ASN A 301 -13.59 -24.99 7.20
CA ASN A 301 -13.09 -24.94 5.82
C ASN A 301 -12.93 -26.36 5.24
N GLN A 302 -12.46 -26.48 4.00
CA GLN A 302 -12.21 -27.79 3.35
C GLN A 302 -11.20 -28.67 4.10
N LYS A 303 -10.33 -28.08 4.94
CA LYS A 303 -9.35 -28.78 5.77
C LYS A 303 -9.91 -29.13 7.16
N GLY A 304 -11.14 -28.76 7.46
CA GLY A 304 -11.75 -28.93 8.78
C GLY A 304 -11.40 -27.84 9.79
N GLU A 305 -10.66 -26.80 9.41
CA GLU A 305 -10.25 -25.72 10.31
C GLU A 305 -11.39 -24.70 10.52
N SER A 306 -11.63 -24.30 11.76
CA SER A 306 -12.57 -23.23 12.10
C SER A 306 -11.94 -21.84 11.95
N PRO A 307 -12.74 -20.75 11.83
CA PRO A 307 -12.20 -19.39 11.80
C PRO A 307 -11.42 -19.05 13.08
N LEU A 308 -11.85 -19.60 14.22
CA LEU A 308 -11.17 -19.44 15.50
C LEU A 308 -9.77 -20.07 15.48
N GLU A 309 -9.64 -21.29 14.95
CA GLU A 309 -8.33 -21.96 14.81
C GLU A 309 -7.39 -21.19 13.89
N LEU A 310 -7.90 -20.64 12.78
CA LEU A 310 -7.10 -19.82 11.85
C LEU A 310 -6.63 -18.50 12.48
N ALA A 311 -7.47 -17.85 13.29
CA ALA A 311 -7.08 -16.65 14.02
C ALA A 311 -5.99 -16.96 15.06
N LEU A 312 -6.12 -18.08 15.79
CA LEU A 312 -5.13 -18.52 16.77
C LEU A 312 -3.78 -18.87 16.14
N LYS A 313 -3.79 -19.59 15.01
CA LYS A 313 -2.59 -19.95 14.22
C LYS A 313 -1.77 -18.73 13.81
N ASN A 314 -2.42 -17.58 13.68
CA ASN A 314 -1.80 -16.34 13.25
C ASN A 314 -1.62 -15.30 14.35
N GLY A 315 -2.05 -15.58 15.58
CA GLY A 315 -1.85 -14.68 16.74
C GLY A 315 -2.84 -13.50 16.79
N HIS A 316 -3.99 -13.58 16.11
CA HIS A 316 -4.91 -12.46 15.98
C HIS A 316 -5.88 -12.35 17.16
N ALA A 317 -5.37 -11.97 18.34
CA ALA A 317 -6.13 -11.96 19.60
C ALA A 317 -7.44 -11.14 19.57
N ALA A 318 -7.45 -9.99 18.88
CA ALA A 318 -8.66 -9.18 18.75
C ALA A 318 -9.77 -9.90 17.96
N VAL A 319 -9.41 -10.67 16.93
CA VAL A 319 -10.36 -11.49 16.16
C VAL A 319 -10.83 -12.68 17.00
N VAL A 320 -9.92 -13.32 17.74
CA VAL A 320 -10.24 -14.42 18.68
C VAL A 320 -11.30 -13.98 19.68
N ARG A 321 -11.09 -12.83 20.34
CA ARG A 321 -12.06 -12.26 21.28
C ARG A 321 -13.43 -12.07 20.64
N MET A 322 -13.49 -11.45 19.46
CA MET A 322 -14.76 -11.23 18.75
C MET A 322 -15.48 -12.53 18.40
N LEU A 323 -14.76 -13.56 17.97
CA LEU A 323 -15.35 -14.85 17.64
C LEU A 323 -15.90 -15.53 18.90
N LEU A 324 -15.18 -15.47 20.02
CA LEU A 324 -15.60 -16.02 21.31
C LEU A 324 -16.82 -15.29 21.88
N GLU A 325 -16.89 -13.95 21.77
CA GLU A 325 -18.08 -13.16 22.12
C GLU A 325 -19.32 -13.56 21.30
N LYS A 326 -19.13 -14.11 20.09
CA LYS A 326 -20.19 -14.66 19.23
C LYS A 326 -20.39 -16.17 19.38
N SER A 327 -20.00 -16.73 20.53
CA SER A 327 -20.21 -18.15 20.87
C SER A 327 -19.46 -19.13 19.96
N ALA A 328 -18.24 -18.79 19.54
CA ALA A 328 -17.35 -19.75 18.90
C ALA A 328 -17.04 -20.93 19.84
N LYS A 329 -17.09 -22.14 19.31
CA LYS A 329 -16.79 -23.37 20.04
C LYS A 329 -15.29 -23.49 20.24
N ILE A 330 -14.89 -23.57 21.50
CA ILE A 330 -13.51 -23.89 21.88
C ILE A 330 -13.35 -25.40 21.74
N SER A 331 -12.53 -25.85 20.79
CA SER A 331 -12.21 -27.26 20.61
C SER A 331 -11.20 -27.73 21.65
N LYS A 332 -11.20 -29.04 21.92
CA LYS A 332 -10.11 -29.66 22.68
C LYS A 332 -8.80 -29.40 21.93
N TYR A 333 -7.73 -29.05 22.65
CA TYR A 333 -6.38 -28.70 22.17
C TYR A 333 -6.18 -27.26 21.67
N MET A 334 -7.22 -26.44 21.59
CA MET A 334 -7.11 -25.06 21.10
C MET A 334 -6.26 -24.18 22.01
N LEU A 335 -6.36 -24.38 23.33
CA LEU A 335 -5.53 -23.70 24.32
C LEU A 335 -4.05 -24.05 24.17
N ILE A 336 -3.75 -25.35 24.05
CA ILE A 336 -2.40 -25.87 23.86
C ILE A 336 -1.80 -25.34 22.56
N TYR A 337 -2.62 -25.29 21.51
CA TYR A 337 -2.21 -24.73 20.23
C TYR A 337 -1.85 -23.24 20.35
N ALA A 338 -2.69 -22.43 20.99
CA ALA A 338 -2.44 -21.00 21.18
C ALA A 338 -1.12 -20.73 21.91
N ILE A 339 -0.80 -21.53 22.94
CA ILE A 339 0.44 -21.44 23.70
C ILE A 339 1.66 -21.82 22.85
N CYS A 340 1.54 -22.84 22.00
CA CYS A 340 2.65 -23.29 21.16
C CYS A 340 2.93 -22.36 19.97
N VAL A 341 1.95 -21.55 19.55
CA VAL A 341 2.12 -20.59 18.45
C VAL A 341 3.02 -19.45 18.94
N ASN A 342 4.32 -19.56 18.68
CA ASN A 342 5.32 -18.53 19.01
C ASN A 342 5.24 -17.33 18.03
N LYS A 343 4.09 -16.66 18.00
CA LYS A 343 3.85 -15.41 17.24
C LYS A 343 3.46 -14.28 18.20
N GLU A 344 3.64 -13.05 17.73
CA GLU A 344 3.08 -11.87 18.39
C GLU A 344 1.56 -12.08 18.62
N GLY A 345 1.08 -11.83 19.84
CA GLY A 345 -0.33 -12.02 20.22
C GLY A 345 -0.70 -13.39 20.80
N SER A 346 0.24 -14.33 20.93
CA SER A 346 0.00 -15.67 21.50
C SER A 346 -0.51 -15.61 22.95
N PHE A 347 0.09 -14.75 23.77
CA PHE A 347 -0.34 -14.55 25.15
C PHE A 347 -1.76 -14.03 25.23
N GLU A 348 -2.07 -13.01 24.44
CA GLU A 348 -3.40 -12.39 24.38
C GLU A 348 -4.44 -13.41 23.89
N CYS A 349 -4.14 -14.20 22.85
CA CYS A 349 -4.98 -15.31 22.42
C CYS A 349 -5.25 -16.33 23.54
N THR A 350 -4.19 -16.73 24.25
CA THR A 350 -4.28 -17.68 25.39
C THR A 350 -5.14 -17.09 26.52
N LYS A 351 -4.98 -15.80 26.80
CA LYS A 351 -5.76 -15.09 27.81
C LYS A 351 -7.24 -15.03 27.45
N GLU A 352 -7.58 -14.70 26.21
CA GLU A 352 -8.97 -14.65 25.74
C GLU A 352 -9.63 -16.04 25.79
N LEU A 353 -8.91 -17.10 25.39
CA LEU A 353 -9.43 -18.48 25.53
C LEU A 353 -9.75 -18.83 26.99
N LEU A 354 -8.84 -18.54 27.93
CA LEU A 354 -9.05 -18.81 29.35
C LEU A 354 -10.16 -17.95 29.97
N LEU A 355 -10.41 -16.74 29.45
CA LEU A 355 -11.52 -15.88 29.89
C LEU A 355 -12.88 -16.43 29.43
N HIS A 356 -12.95 -17.00 28.24
CA HIS A 356 -14.18 -17.52 27.64
C HIS A 356 -14.43 -19.01 27.90
N GLY A 357 -13.76 -19.60 28.89
CA GLY A 357 -14.07 -20.95 29.40
C GLY A 357 -13.22 -22.09 28.85
N ALA A 358 -12.05 -21.82 28.26
CA ALA A 358 -11.07 -22.87 28.01
C ALA A 358 -10.56 -23.45 29.34
N ASP A 359 -10.47 -24.78 29.42
CA ASP A 359 -10.02 -25.48 30.62
C ASP A 359 -8.48 -25.36 30.79
N PRO A 360 -7.97 -24.70 31.84
CA PRO A 360 -6.53 -24.59 32.09
C PRO A 360 -5.89 -25.94 32.48
N VAL A 361 -6.69 -26.94 32.85
CA VAL A 361 -6.25 -28.28 33.25
C VAL A 361 -6.24 -29.24 32.04
N GLU A 362 -6.55 -28.76 30.84
CA GLU A 362 -6.63 -29.57 29.64
C GLU A 362 -5.35 -30.41 29.41
N ILE A 363 -5.56 -31.72 29.17
CA ILE A 363 -4.52 -32.72 28.95
C ILE A 363 -4.49 -33.11 27.47
N HIS A 364 -3.31 -33.05 26.86
CA HIS A 364 -3.09 -33.54 25.51
C HIS A 364 -2.98 -35.06 25.48
N GLU A 365 -4.09 -35.74 25.18
CA GLU A 365 -4.24 -37.20 25.19
C GLU A 365 -3.10 -38.01 24.56
N PRO A 366 -2.50 -37.63 23.41
CA PRO A 366 -1.37 -38.38 22.84
C PRO A 366 -0.15 -38.46 23.76
N THR A 367 0.14 -37.39 24.49
CA THR A 367 1.37 -37.26 25.33
C THR A 367 1.10 -37.28 26.83
N GLY A 368 -0.15 -37.04 27.26
CA GLY A 368 -0.51 -36.75 28.65
C GLY A 368 -0.08 -35.37 29.15
N ARG A 369 0.49 -34.50 28.29
CA ARG A 369 0.97 -33.18 28.70
C ARG A 369 -0.17 -32.20 28.89
N SER A 370 -0.20 -31.50 30.02
CA SER A 370 -1.14 -30.40 30.25
C SER A 370 -0.72 -29.11 29.52
N ALA A 371 -1.65 -28.14 29.40
CA ALA A 371 -1.34 -26.80 28.89
C ALA A 371 -0.11 -26.14 29.58
N LEU A 372 0.07 -26.38 30.89
CA LEU A 372 1.21 -25.88 31.64
C LEU A 372 2.55 -26.49 31.19
N HIS A 373 2.57 -27.78 30.83
CA HIS A 373 3.76 -28.41 30.25
C HIS A 373 4.17 -27.70 28.96
N HIS A 374 3.20 -27.39 28.09
CA HIS A 374 3.46 -26.70 26.83
C HIS A 374 3.93 -25.25 27.05
N ALA A 375 3.36 -24.52 28.00
CA ALA A 375 3.83 -23.16 28.33
C ALA A 375 5.27 -23.16 28.85
N VAL A 376 5.64 -24.15 29.67
CA VAL A 376 7.02 -24.35 30.14
C VAL A 376 7.96 -24.71 29.00
N LEU A 377 7.56 -25.61 28.09
CA LEU A 377 8.39 -26.01 26.94
C LEU A 377 8.76 -24.83 26.04
N VAL A 378 7.85 -23.86 25.89
CA VAL A 378 8.07 -22.62 25.13
C VAL A 378 8.82 -21.56 25.95
N ASP A 379 8.96 -21.75 27.26
CA ASP A 379 9.50 -20.80 28.24
C ASP A 379 8.75 -19.45 28.26
N HIS A 380 7.42 -19.50 28.18
CA HIS A 380 6.58 -18.29 28.07
C HIS A 380 6.11 -17.79 29.45
N TYR A 381 6.82 -16.80 30.02
CA TYR A 381 6.52 -16.21 31.35
C TYR A 381 5.03 -15.90 31.58
N GLU A 382 4.40 -15.09 30.72
CA GLU A 382 3.04 -14.60 30.95
C GLU A 382 1.98 -15.71 30.86
N CYS A 383 2.09 -16.63 29.89
CA CYS A 383 1.22 -17.80 29.78
C CYS A 383 1.38 -18.73 30.99
N THR A 384 2.62 -19.00 31.43
CA THR A 384 2.88 -19.82 32.62
C THR A 384 2.24 -19.18 33.86
N LYS A 385 2.43 -17.88 34.06
CA LYS A 385 1.84 -17.13 35.18
C LYS A 385 0.32 -17.19 35.17
N LEU A 386 -0.29 -16.95 34.02
CA LEU A 386 -1.75 -16.95 33.87
C LEU A 386 -2.38 -18.33 34.09
N LEU A 387 -1.76 -19.39 33.57
CA LEU A 387 -2.24 -20.76 33.77
C LEU A 387 -2.19 -21.16 35.25
N LEU A 388 -1.10 -20.83 35.95
CA LEU A 388 -0.96 -21.09 37.39
C LEU A 388 -2.02 -20.33 38.20
N GLN A 389 -2.27 -19.05 37.89
CA GLN A 389 -3.33 -18.26 38.52
C GLN A 389 -4.74 -18.81 38.28
N ARG A 390 -4.97 -19.50 37.15
CA ARG A 390 -6.24 -20.13 36.79
C ARG A 390 -6.38 -21.57 37.27
N GLY A 391 -5.46 -22.06 38.10
CA GLY A 391 -5.57 -23.36 38.76
C GLY A 391 -4.93 -24.52 38.00
N ALA A 392 -4.07 -24.26 37.01
CA ALA A 392 -3.28 -25.33 36.39
C ALA A 392 -2.36 -25.98 37.43
N SER A 393 -2.50 -27.29 37.61
CA SER A 393 -1.72 -28.01 38.63
C SER A 393 -0.26 -28.19 38.21
N CYS A 394 0.63 -27.90 39.15
CA CYS A 394 2.06 -28.14 39.02
C CYS A 394 2.43 -29.63 39.17
N ALA A 395 1.48 -30.44 39.65
CA ALA A 395 1.68 -31.86 39.93
C ALA A 395 1.16 -32.79 38.84
N THR A 396 0.52 -32.25 37.79
CA THR A 396 0.06 -33.06 36.66
C THR A 396 1.24 -33.78 36.02
N LYS A 397 1.10 -35.09 35.84
CA LYS A 397 2.12 -35.95 35.21
C LYS A 397 1.72 -36.22 33.76
N ASP A 398 2.69 -36.16 32.85
CA ASP A 398 2.54 -36.68 31.49
C ASP A 398 2.61 -38.22 31.48
N LYS A 399 2.48 -38.84 30.29
CA LYS A 399 2.55 -40.31 30.17
C LYS A 399 3.89 -40.91 30.58
N HIS A 400 4.94 -40.10 30.70
CA HIS A 400 6.26 -40.50 31.16
C HIS A 400 6.47 -40.19 32.66
N GLY A 401 5.42 -39.80 33.38
CA GLY A 401 5.49 -39.45 34.79
C GLY A 401 6.08 -38.06 35.06
N ARG A 402 6.40 -37.27 34.02
CA ARG A 402 7.08 -35.98 34.15
C ARG A 402 6.08 -34.88 34.47
N THR A 403 6.49 -33.99 35.35
CA THR A 403 5.71 -32.79 35.71
C THR A 403 6.28 -31.54 35.04
N PRO A 404 5.54 -30.41 35.02
CA PRO A 404 6.06 -29.17 34.45
C PRO A 404 7.40 -28.72 35.08
N LEU A 405 7.62 -29.05 36.35
CA LEU A 405 8.88 -28.77 37.06
C LEU A 405 10.07 -29.57 36.51
N HIS A 406 9.85 -30.82 36.09
CA HIS A 406 10.86 -31.62 35.40
C HIS A 406 11.28 -30.94 34.09
N TYR A 407 10.31 -30.46 33.31
CA TYR A 407 10.59 -29.75 32.06
C TYR A 407 11.33 -28.42 32.29
N MET A 408 10.99 -27.66 33.35
CA MET A 408 11.73 -26.45 33.71
C MET A 408 13.19 -26.74 34.03
N ALA A 409 13.46 -27.80 34.80
CA ALA A 409 14.82 -28.21 35.17
C ALA A 409 15.63 -28.72 33.97
N LEU A 410 15.02 -29.55 33.12
CA LEU A 410 15.65 -30.15 31.94
C LEU A 410 16.00 -29.09 30.87
N ASN A 411 15.05 -28.23 30.53
CA ASN A 411 15.16 -27.30 29.39
C ASN A 411 15.70 -25.91 29.75
N ARG A 412 16.06 -25.68 31.02
CA ARG A 412 16.60 -24.39 31.52
C ARG A 412 15.63 -23.21 31.32
N CYS A 413 14.34 -23.44 31.52
CA CYS A 413 13.28 -22.46 31.33
C CYS A 413 13.31 -21.37 32.42
N ARG A 414 13.97 -20.23 32.13
CA ARG A 414 14.21 -19.15 33.11
C ARG A 414 12.95 -18.38 33.43
N TYR A 415 12.18 -18.11 32.38
CA TYR A 415 11.02 -17.24 32.42
C TYR A 415 9.84 -17.98 33.06
N ALA A 416 9.58 -19.22 32.64
CA ALA A 416 8.56 -20.06 33.26
C ALA A 416 8.86 -20.28 34.75
N LEU A 417 10.13 -20.50 35.13
CA LEU A 417 10.49 -20.67 36.54
C LEU A 417 10.27 -19.39 37.36
N LYS A 418 10.59 -18.22 36.80
CA LYS A 418 10.32 -16.94 37.48
C LYS A 418 8.81 -16.78 37.76
N ALA A 419 7.97 -17.03 36.74
CA ALA A 419 6.52 -17.00 36.90
C ALA A 419 6.04 -18.00 37.96
N PHE A 420 6.62 -19.19 37.97
CA PHE A 420 6.32 -20.25 38.92
C PHE A 420 6.60 -19.81 40.37
N LEU A 421 7.78 -19.25 40.63
CA LEU A 421 8.18 -18.79 41.96
C LEU A 421 7.31 -17.65 42.48
N GLU A 422 6.92 -16.73 41.61
CA GLU A 422 6.06 -15.58 41.96
C GLU A 422 4.65 -16.02 42.36
N VAL A 423 4.03 -16.95 41.61
CA VAL A 423 2.65 -17.37 41.88
C VAL A 423 2.56 -18.32 43.09
N THR A 424 3.62 -19.09 43.35
CA THR A 424 3.63 -20.11 44.43
C THR A 424 4.29 -19.62 45.73
N ASN A 425 4.45 -18.29 45.89
CA ASN A 425 5.12 -17.64 47.03
C ASN A 425 6.45 -18.33 47.42
N GLY A 426 7.26 -18.71 46.42
CA GLY A 426 8.55 -19.36 46.64
C GLY A 426 8.46 -20.77 47.22
N PHE A 427 7.66 -21.65 46.60
CA PHE A 427 7.45 -23.06 46.99
C PHE A 427 6.87 -23.27 48.41
N ARG A 428 6.51 -22.20 49.14
CA ARG A 428 6.00 -22.29 50.51
C ARG A 428 4.59 -22.88 50.58
N ASP A 429 3.77 -22.65 49.55
CA ASP A 429 2.37 -23.09 49.50
C ASP A 429 2.18 -24.52 48.96
N LEU A 430 3.25 -25.31 48.82
CA LEU A 430 3.21 -26.60 48.13
C LEU A 430 3.76 -27.75 49.00
N GLU A 431 2.89 -28.41 49.78
CA GLU A 431 3.16 -29.78 50.28
C GLU A 431 3.55 -30.72 49.12
N ASN A 432 2.98 -30.49 47.94
CA ASN A 432 3.22 -31.24 46.70
C ASN A 432 4.64 -31.10 46.13
N VAL A 433 5.40 -30.03 46.42
CA VAL A 433 6.78 -29.87 45.89
C VAL A 433 7.71 -30.96 46.43
N ARG A 434 7.48 -31.42 47.67
CA ARG A 434 8.22 -32.54 48.26
C ARG A 434 7.99 -33.85 47.51
N GLU A 435 6.76 -34.11 47.09
CA GLU A 435 6.45 -35.27 46.25
C GLU A 435 7.06 -35.10 44.85
N LEU A 436 6.98 -33.90 44.26
CA LEU A 436 7.51 -33.61 42.92
C LEU A 436 9.03 -33.78 42.82
N ILE A 437 9.77 -33.47 43.90
CA ILE A 437 11.21 -33.67 44.01
C ILE A 437 11.59 -35.16 44.02
N ARG A 438 10.75 -36.01 44.64
CA ARG A 438 11.02 -37.45 44.84
C ARG A 438 10.66 -38.33 43.64
N VAL A 439 9.85 -37.82 42.70
CA VAL A 439 9.53 -38.55 41.46
C VAL A 439 10.80 -38.67 40.62
N LYS A 440 11.20 -39.91 40.31
CA LYS A 440 12.27 -40.20 39.35
C LYS A 440 11.68 -40.25 37.95
N ASP A 441 12.40 -39.71 36.97
CA ASP A 441 12.06 -39.87 35.56
C ASP A 441 12.28 -41.33 35.17
N ASP A 442 11.28 -42.02 34.62
CA ASP A 442 11.40 -43.44 34.25
C ASP A 442 12.35 -43.69 33.07
N ILE A 443 12.65 -42.66 32.27
CA ILE A 443 13.51 -42.73 31.07
C ILE A 443 14.95 -42.29 31.41
N LEU A 444 15.10 -41.24 32.22
CA LEU A 444 16.41 -40.72 32.62
C LEU A 444 16.93 -41.32 33.94
N GLY A 445 16.05 -41.88 34.77
CA GLY A 445 16.37 -42.44 36.09
C GLY A 445 16.70 -41.39 37.18
N GLU A 446 16.68 -40.10 36.84
CA GLU A 446 17.13 -38.99 37.66
C GLU A 446 15.96 -38.26 38.35
N SER A 447 16.23 -37.63 39.52
CA SER A 447 15.28 -36.77 40.21
C SER A 447 15.30 -35.33 39.66
N VAL A 448 14.26 -34.54 39.95
CA VAL A 448 14.22 -33.10 39.59
C VAL A 448 15.45 -32.35 40.12
N ILE A 449 15.93 -32.70 41.32
CA ILE A 449 17.12 -32.09 41.94
C ILE A 449 18.38 -32.39 41.13
N ASP A 450 18.55 -33.63 40.68
CA ASP A 450 19.71 -34.04 39.89
C ASP A 450 19.73 -33.33 38.53
N SER A 451 18.57 -33.28 37.86
CA SER A 451 18.40 -32.50 36.63
C SER A 451 18.67 -31.00 36.86
N ALA A 452 18.20 -30.42 37.98
CA ALA A 452 18.44 -29.02 38.31
C ALA A 452 19.90 -28.73 38.67
N ARG A 453 20.62 -29.68 39.30
CA ARG A 453 22.04 -29.54 39.67
C ARG A 453 22.91 -29.34 38.43
N ALA A 454 22.64 -30.09 37.36
CA ALA A 454 23.40 -30.02 36.12
C ALA A 454 23.02 -28.82 35.24
N CYS A 455 21.77 -28.36 35.29
CA CYS A 455 21.21 -27.43 34.31
C CYS A 455 20.88 -26.04 34.84
N PHE A 456 20.54 -25.86 36.12
CA PHE A 456 20.02 -24.59 36.63
C PHE A 456 20.29 -24.35 38.13
N VAL A 457 21.48 -23.82 38.47
CA VAL A 457 21.97 -23.60 39.86
C VAL A 457 21.01 -22.81 40.77
N PRO A 458 20.31 -21.75 40.32
CA PRO A 458 19.35 -21.05 41.18
C PRO A 458 18.15 -21.90 41.59
N LEU A 459 17.62 -22.73 40.68
CA LEU A 459 16.54 -23.69 40.98
C LEU A 459 17.04 -24.77 41.93
N TYR A 460 18.26 -25.27 41.72
CA TYR A 460 18.87 -26.24 42.62
C TYR A 460 18.99 -25.69 44.05
N ARG A 461 19.45 -24.44 44.20
CA ARG A 461 19.57 -23.79 45.52
C ARG A 461 18.21 -23.60 46.19
N THR A 462 17.17 -23.23 45.44
CA THR A 462 15.83 -23.06 46.00
C THR A 462 15.18 -24.39 46.36
N LEU A 463 15.32 -25.44 45.52
CA LEU A 463 14.83 -26.78 45.85
C LEU A 463 15.55 -27.38 47.08
N LYS A 464 16.87 -27.21 47.19
CA LYS A 464 17.65 -27.66 48.34
C LYS A 464 17.24 -26.95 49.65
N ALA A 465 16.80 -25.70 49.57
CA ALA A 465 16.32 -24.96 50.74
C ALA A 465 14.92 -25.38 51.24
N VAL A 466 14.16 -26.12 50.42
CA VAL A 466 12.80 -26.60 50.75
C VAL A 466 12.81 -27.99 51.42
N GLU A 467 13.92 -28.74 51.32
CA GLU A 467 14.12 -29.94 52.14
C GLU A 467 14.15 -29.55 53.62
N PRO A 468 13.41 -30.25 54.51
CA PRO A 468 13.73 -30.14 55.92
C PRO A 468 15.18 -30.59 56.10
N ILE A 469 15.93 -29.86 56.90
CA ILE A 469 17.19 -30.34 57.48
C ILE A 469 16.80 -31.48 58.43
N GLU A 470 16.40 -32.63 57.89
CA GLU A 470 16.49 -33.88 58.63
C GLU A 470 17.95 -34.27 58.55
N GLY A 471 18.60 -34.11 59.70
CA GLY A 471 20.03 -34.23 59.86
C GLY A 471 20.55 -35.53 59.26
N ILE A 472 21.25 -35.38 58.14
CA ILE A 472 22.35 -36.27 57.79
C ILE A 472 23.52 -35.35 57.44
N PHE A 473 24.50 -35.34 58.34
CA PHE A 473 25.86 -34.93 58.07
C PHE A 473 26.27 -35.45 56.70
N VAL A 474 26.38 -34.56 55.71
CA VAL A 474 27.29 -34.80 54.60
C VAL A 474 28.46 -33.90 54.86
N GLY A 475 29.53 -34.55 55.31
CA GLY A 475 30.80 -33.92 55.58
C GLY A 475 31.23 -33.02 54.43
N GLU A 476 31.88 -31.94 54.84
CA GLU A 476 32.78 -31.15 54.01
C GLU A 476 33.44 -31.99 52.93
N TYR A 477 33.29 -31.61 51.67
CA TYR A 477 34.42 -31.51 50.77
C TYR A 477 34.16 -30.38 49.77
N LEU A 478 34.92 -29.30 49.97
CA LEU A 478 35.31 -28.33 48.96
C LEU A 478 36.02 -29.05 47.81
N ILE A 479 35.58 -28.78 46.57
CA ILE A 479 36.31 -28.33 45.36
C ILE A 479 35.39 -28.51 44.15
#